data_AF-A0A0G0DC56-F1
#
_entry.id   AF-A0A0G0DC56-F1
#
_cell.length_a   1.000
_cell.length_b   1.000
_cell.length_c   1.000
_cell.angle_alpha   90.00
_cell.angle_beta   90.00
_cell.angle_gamma   90.00
#
_symmetry.space_group_name_H-M   'P 1'
#
loop_
_entity.id
_entity.type
_entity.pdbx_description
1 polymer ?
#
loop_
_entity_poly.entity_id
_entity_poly.type
_entity_poly.pdbx_seq_one_letter_code
_entity_poly.pdbx_strand_id
1 'polypeptide(L)'
;MTGVSGSGKSSLVTETLYPALKYYLDGYYHDKIGEFNKIEGYQYLDRVHMVDQSPIGRTPRSNPATYIGFFDEIREIFAEDTKREDFRLTSKEAVVKSVKGPVF
;
A
#
# COMPACT_ATOMS: atom_id res chain seq x y z
N MET A 1 14.55 16.22 13.96
CA MET A 1 15.31 16.52 15.19
C MET A 1 16.70 15.92 15.05
N THR A 2 17.75 16.66 15.40
CA THR A 2 19.14 16.19 15.34
C THR A 2 19.69 16.01 16.75
N GLY A 3 20.74 15.20 16.90
CA GLY A 3 21.36 14.92 18.19
C GLY A 3 22.02 13.54 18.23
N VAL A 4 22.96 13.36 19.15
CA VAL A 4 23.76 12.12 19.30
C VAL A 4 22.91 10.91 19.63
N SER A 5 23.40 9.70 19.36
CA SER A 5 22.70 8.46 19.76
C SER A 5 22.44 8.45 21.27
N GLY A 6 21.27 7.96 21.69
CA GLY A 6 20.85 7.95 23.09
C GLY A 6 20.27 9.25 23.64
N SER A 7 20.24 10.35 22.87
CA SER A 7 19.71 11.64 23.34
C SER A 7 18.17 11.73 23.47
N GLY A 8 17.45 10.59 23.41
CA GLY A 8 16.00 10.54 23.55
C GLY A 8 15.17 11.00 22.33
N LYS A 9 15.78 11.28 21.17
CA LYS A 9 15.05 11.71 19.95
C LYS A 9 13.96 10.74 19.54
N SER A 10 14.31 9.44 19.49
CA SER A 10 13.38 8.41 19.10
C SER A 10 12.25 8.35 20.12
N SER A 11 12.55 8.23 21.41
CA SER A 11 11.54 8.22 22.48
C SER A 11 10.61 9.44 22.43
N LEU A 12 11.14 10.64 22.24
CA LEU A 12 10.31 11.85 22.08
C LEU A 12 9.31 11.74 20.92
N VAL A 13 9.75 11.20 19.77
CA VAL A 13 8.91 11.11 18.57
C VAL A 13 7.98 9.89 18.62
N THR A 14 8.50 8.71 18.93
CA THR A 14 7.82 7.42 18.80
C THR A 14 7.03 7.02 20.04
N GLU A 15 7.46 7.44 21.24
CA GLU A 15 6.81 7.06 22.50
C GLU A 15 5.92 8.18 23.07
N THR A 16 6.22 9.45 22.76
CA THR A 16 5.47 10.60 23.30
C THR A 16 4.67 11.33 22.23
N LEU A 17 5.34 11.97 21.27
CA LEU A 17 4.70 12.92 20.36
C LEU A 17 3.68 12.25 19.44
N TYR A 18 4.05 11.16 18.78
CA TYR A 18 3.14 10.45 17.88
C TYR A 18 1.95 9.81 18.60
N PRO A 19 2.14 9.02 19.68
CA PRO A 19 1.03 8.48 20.47
C PRO A 19 0.05 9.55 20.94
N ALA A 20 0.58 10.68 21.43
CA ALA A 20 -0.25 11.78 21.91
C ALA A 20 -1.03 12.45 20.76
N LEU A 21 -0.37 12.79 19.64
CA LEU A 21 -1.06 13.35 18.47
C LEU A 21 -2.12 12.39 17.93
N LYS A 22 -1.83 11.09 17.88
CA LYS A 22 -2.78 10.08 17.42
C LYS A 22 -4.00 10.03 18.33
N TYR A 23 -3.80 10.08 19.65
CA TYR A 23 -4.88 10.17 20.62
C TYR A 23 -5.72 11.45 20.46
N TYR A 24 -5.08 12.63 20.31
CA TYR A 24 -5.80 13.89 20.17
C TYR A 24 -6.59 14.00 18.86
N LEU A 25 -6.09 13.43 17.76
CA LEU A 25 -6.71 13.51 16.44
C LEU A 25 -7.77 12.43 16.21
N ASP A 26 -7.49 11.19 16.62
CA ASP A 26 -8.38 10.05 16.37
C ASP A 26 -9.28 9.72 17.58
N GLY A 27 -9.02 10.35 18.74
CA GLY A 27 -9.71 10.09 20.01
C GLY A 27 -9.22 8.84 20.75
N TYR A 28 -8.26 8.12 20.20
CA TYR A 28 -7.82 6.84 20.74
C TYR A 28 -6.39 6.46 20.33
N TYR A 29 -5.68 5.76 21.23
CA TYR A 29 -4.40 5.12 20.97
C TYR A 29 -4.28 3.84 21.82
N HIS A 30 -3.85 2.74 21.22
CA HIS A 30 -3.85 1.42 21.87
C HIS A 30 -2.76 1.25 22.92
N ASP A 31 -1.59 1.85 22.72
CA ASP A 31 -0.40 1.64 23.56
C ASP A 31 -0.22 2.77 24.60
N LYS A 32 0.82 2.64 25.43
CA LYS A 32 1.18 3.67 26.40
C LYS A 32 1.63 4.94 25.70
N ILE A 33 1.12 6.07 26.15
CA ILE A 33 1.58 7.41 25.79
C ILE A 33 2.65 7.82 26.82
N GLY A 34 3.83 8.23 26.35
CA GLY A 34 4.89 8.76 27.22
C GLY A 34 4.43 9.99 28.00
N GLU A 35 5.07 10.28 29.14
CA GLU A 35 4.66 11.42 29.97
C GLU A 35 4.96 12.76 29.28
N PHE A 36 4.01 13.69 29.33
CA PHE A 36 4.14 15.06 28.84
C PHE A 36 3.14 15.97 29.55
N ASN A 37 3.39 17.29 29.55
CA ASN A 37 2.53 18.25 30.23
C ASN A 37 1.31 18.65 29.37
N LYS A 38 1.54 19.14 28.16
CA LYS A 38 0.49 19.57 27.23
C LYS A 38 0.98 19.55 25.77
N ILE A 39 0.05 19.41 24.84
CA ILE A 39 0.26 19.63 23.40
C ILE A 39 -0.73 20.70 22.94
N GLU A 40 -0.22 21.70 22.24
CA GLU A 40 -1.00 22.81 21.70
C GLU A 40 -0.84 22.86 20.18
N GLY A 41 -1.87 23.30 19.46
CA GLY A 41 -1.83 23.44 17.99
C GLY A 41 -2.14 22.16 17.21
N TYR A 42 -2.49 21.05 17.87
CA TYR A 42 -2.88 19.81 17.20
C TYR A 42 -4.15 19.98 16.35
N GLN A 43 -5.02 20.94 16.69
CA GLN A 43 -6.24 21.27 15.94
C GLN A 43 -5.98 21.79 14.51
N TYR A 44 -4.74 22.14 14.18
CA TYR A 44 -4.34 22.54 12.82
C TYR A 44 -3.89 21.34 11.96
N LEU A 45 -3.94 20.12 12.49
CA LEU A 45 -3.55 18.90 11.81
C LEU A 45 -4.79 18.05 11.57
N ASP A 46 -4.93 17.50 10.36
CA ASP A 46 -6.03 16.58 10.07
C ASP A 46 -5.70 15.16 10.54
N ARG A 47 -4.46 14.71 10.28
CA ARG A 47 -4.01 13.33 10.49
C ARG A 47 -2.52 13.30 10.80
N VAL A 48 -2.11 12.25 11.52
CA VAL A 48 -0.70 11.94 11.77
C VAL A 48 -0.41 10.49 11.37
N HIS A 49 0.72 10.30 10.69
CA HIS A 49 1.23 9.00 10.28
C HIS A 49 2.70 8.87 10.69
N MET A 50 3.05 7.75 11.32
CA MET A 50 4.43 7.40 11.61
C MET A 50 4.96 6.52 10.48
N VAL A 51 6.11 6.91 9.92
CA VAL A 51 6.87 6.08 8.97
C VAL A 51 8.23 5.83 9.62
N ASP A 52 8.52 4.56 9.89
CA ASP A 52 9.77 4.13 10.52
C ASP A 52 10.54 3.17 9.60
N GLN A 53 11.56 2.52 10.16
CA GLN A 53 12.41 1.57 9.45
C GLN A 53 11.93 0.13 9.63
N SER A 54 10.73 -0.08 10.17
CA SER A 54 10.17 -1.42 10.29
C SER A 54 10.04 -2.05 8.89
N PRO A 55 10.38 -3.33 8.70
CA PRO A 55 10.27 -3.97 7.40
C PRO A 55 8.84 -3.87 6.86
N ILE A 56 8.71 -3.47 5.58
CA ILE A 56 7.41 -3.31 4.90
C ILE A 56 6.57 -4.60 4.82
N GLY A 57 7.19 -5.76 4.99
CA GLY A 57 6.52 -7.06 4.99
C GLY A 57 7.44 -8.16 5.51
N ARG A 58 6.85 -9.28 5.94
CA ARG A 58 7.59 -10.44 6.48
C ARG A 58 7.60 -11.66 5.54
N THR A 59 7.04 -11.53 4.34
CA THR A 59 6.88 -12.65 3.40
C THR A 59 7.71 -12.46 2.14
N PRO A 60 8.32 -13.52 1.59
CA PRO A 60 9.04 -13.46 0.31
C PRO A 60 8.18 -13.02 -0.89
N ARG A 61 6.84 -13.14 -0.79
CA ARG A 61 5.90 -12.72 -1.83
C ARG A 61 5.68 -11.20 -1.86
N SER A 62 6.10 -10.49 -0.81
CA SER A 62 5.99 -9.04 -0.72
C SER A 62 7.20 -8.39 -1.38
N ASN A 63 6.94 -7.43 -2.26
CA ASN A 63 7.94 -6.58 -2.89
C ASN A 63 7.38 -5.14 -2.97
N PRO A 64 8.19 -4.13 -3.34
CA PRO A 64 7.70 -2.76 -3.43
C PRO A 64 6.47 -2.60 -4.35
N ALA A 65 6.38 -3.37 -5.44
CA ALA A 65 5.29 -3.30 -6.41
C ALA A 65 3.94 -3.77 -5.86
N THR A 66 3.97 -4.85 -5.08
CA THR A 66 2.79 -5.40 -4.39
C THR A 66 2.43 -4.57 -3.16
N TYR A 67 3.41 -3.94 -2.50
CA TYR A 67 3.18 -3.11 -1.32
C TYR A 67 2.44 -1.80 -1.65
N ILE A 68 2.80 -1.13 -2.74
CA ILE A 68 2.15 0.13 -3.16
C ILE A 68 0.97 -0.07 -4.12
N GLY A 69 0.66 -1.32 -4.50
CA GLY A 69 -0.53 -1.70 -5.25
C GLY A 69 -0.42 -1.62 -6.78
N PHE A 70 0.62 -1.02 -7.38
CA PHE A 70 0.68 -0.92 -8.85
C PHE A 70 0.85 -2.27 -9.56
N PHE A 71 1.28 -3.32 -8.85
CA PHE A 71 1.34 -4.66 -9.45
C PHE A 71 -0.04 -5.17 -9.85
N ASP A 72 -1.11 -4.62 -9.27
CA ASP A 72 -2.50 -4.96 -9.59
C ASP A 72 -2.87 -4.45 -10.98
N GLU A 73 -2.50 -3.20 -11.29
CA GLU A 73 -2.67 -2.60 -12.62
C GLU A 73 -1.89 -3.39 -13.69
N ILE A 74 -0.65 -3.81 -13.37
CA ILE A 74 0.13 -4.68 -14.27
C ILE A 74 -0.62 -5.99 -14.53
N ARG A 75 -1.17 -6.62 -13.48
CA ARG A 75 -1.94 -7.87 -13.62
C ARG A 75 -3.19 -7.67 -14.49
N GLU A 76 -3.87 -6.53 -14.37
CA GLU A 76 -5.03 -6.20 -15.21
C GLU A 76 -4.64 -6.10 -16.69
N ILE A 77 -3.56 -5.39 -17.01
CA ILE A 77 -3.07 -5.25 -18.41
C ILE A 77 -2.76 -6.64 -19.01
N PHE A 78 -2.03 -7.49 -18.30
CA PHE A 78 -1.69 -8.83 -18.80
C PHE A 78 -2.92 -9.75 -18.93
N ALA A 79 -3.90 -9.60 -18.04
CA ALA A 79 -5.16 -10.34 -18.12
C ALA A 79 -6.02 -9.89 -19.31
N GLU A 80 -6.04 -8.59 -19.61
CA GLU A 80 -6.71 -8.05 -20.81
C GLU A 80 -6.06 -8.55 -22.11
N ASP A 81 -4.73 -8.55 -22.20
CA ASP A 81 -4.04 -9.03 -23.39
C ASP A 81 -4.25 -10.53 -23.62
N THR A 82 -4.33 -11.33 -22.55
CA THR A 82 -4.69 -12.75 -22.67
C THR A 82 -6.10 -12.92 -23.24
N LYS A 83 -7.09 -12.17 -22.74
CA LYS A 83 -8.47 -12.18 -23.26
C LYS A 83 -8.55 -11.77 -24.74
N ARG A 84 -7.70 -10.82 -25.16
CA ARG A 84 -7.65 -10.38 -26.56
C ARG A 84 -7.13 -11.48 -27.49
N GLU A 85 -6.12 -12.23 -27.06
CA GLU A 85 -5.55 -13.30 -27.89
C GLU A 85 -6.52 -14.49 -28.03
N ASP A 86 -7.20 -14.88 -26.94
CA ASP A 86 -8.25 -15.91 -26.97
C ASP A 86 -9.40 -15.53 -27.92
N PHE A 87 -9.83 -14.26 -27.89
CA PHE A 87 -10.83 -13.75 -28.82
C PHE A 87 -10.36 -13.80 -30.28
N ARG A 88 -9.10 -13.47 -30.55
CA ARG A 88 -8.49 -13.54 -31.89
C ARG A 88 -8.40 -14.97 -32.41
N LEU A 89 -8.00 -15.92 -31.58
CA LEU A 89 -7.93 -17.34 -31.95
C LEU A 89 -9.32 -17.90 -32.25
N THR A 90 -10.29 -17.64 -31.38
CA THR A 90 -11.69 -18.07 -31.58
C THR A 90 -12.27 -17.48 -32.88
N SER A 91 -11.98 -16.20 -33.15
CA SER A 91 -12.41 -15.52 -34.38
C SER A 91 -11.77 -16.13 -35.63
N LYS A 92 -10.46 -16.46 -35.58
CA LYS A 92 -9.76 -17.12 -36.69
C LYS A 92 -10.30 -18.53 -36.95
N GLU A 93 -10.55 -19.31 -35.91
CA GLU A 93 -11.12 -20.66 -36.04
C GLU A 93 -12.54 -20.65 -36.60
N ALA A 94 -13.37 -19.70 -36.16
CA ALA A 94 -14.72 -19.51 -36.69
C ALA A 94 -14.72 -19.13 -38.18
N VAL A 95 -13.81 -18.25 -38.61
CA VAL A 95 -13.63 -17.91 -40.02
C VAL A 95 -13.15 -19.13 -40.81
N VAL A 96 -12.13 -19.86 -40.35
CA VAL A 96 -11.63 -21.05 -41.07
C VAL A 96 -12.71 -22.13 -41.24
N LYS A 97 -13.58 -22.33 -40.24
CA LYS A 97 -14.72 -23.26 -40.37
C LYS A 97 -15.79 -22.78 -41.35
N SER A 98 -16.00 -21.47 -41.50
CA SER A 98 -16.97 -20.96 -42.48
C SER A 98 -16.47 -21.04 -43.93
N VAL A 99 -15.15 -21.02 -44.16
CA VAL A 99 -14.58 -21.17 -45.52
C VAL A 99 -14.53 -22.63 -45.97
N LYS A 100 -14.46 -23.60 -45.04
CA LYS A 100 -14.57 -25.04 -45.33
C LYS A 100 -16.04 -25.48 -45.32
N GLY A 101 -16.83 -24.96 -46.25
CA GLY A 101 -18.17 -25.52 -46.55
C GLY A 101 -18.08 -26.96 -47.05
N PRO A 102 -19.18 -27.74 -47.04
CA PRO A 102 -19.17 -29.14 -47.43
C PRO A 102 -18.72 -29.25 -48.89
N VAL A 103 -17.63 -29.99 -49.11
CA VAL A 103 -17.28 -30.49 -50.42
C VAL A 103 -18.30 -31.59 -50.71
N PHE A 104 -19.18 -31.34 -51.68
CA PHE A 104 -20.16 -32.32 -52.16
C PHE A 104 -19.48 -33.61 -52.63
#